data_AF-A0A8H8SJJ1-F1
#
_entry.id   AF-A0A8H8SJJ1-F1
#
_cell.length_a   1.000
_cell.length_b   1.000
_cell.length_c   1.000
_cell.angle_alpha   90.00
_cell.angle_beta   90.00
_cell.angle_gamma   90.00
#
_symmetry.space_group_name_H-M   'P 1'
#
loop_
_entity.id
_entity.type
_entity.pdbx_description
1 polymer ?
#
loop_
_entity_poly.entity_id
_entity_poly.type
_entity_poly.pdbx_seq_one_letter_code
_entity_poly.pdbx_strand_id
1 'polypeptide(L)'
;MMVGKGTEPSLLRPNLAGSSSSTSDENWARILEDVDPPSPHLLHSTRMLRFGVITRPAHRKYTATEFELRAMENIFERVFDMDASAHPQAFPLSTGRASFLPSSPTRRPGEDHELEFDKKREAMFACKSDRELLEWAMREVFVHPVASEAQSISGRPNDTSETAQPEPRPLHPEIYGRIVASLMKEFREQYNNPHLAMAIFDYTRRLSIISYVTGCTASSYSELMRTHWTSFRNLQAVVKVAEEMRINGVLPDHTAAPLLIQIHDELEPTAKSREAASGETMQLLGRLDELLRPPKYEPLGSPNRHHREKGDRHKGQGDFGHFWTDALNEPSPF
;
A
#
# COMPACT_ATOMS: atom_id res chain seq x y z
N MET A 1 66.03 10.41 36.81
CA MET A 1 66.05 11.33 37.97
C MET A 1 65.41 12.62 37.49
N MET A 2 64.31 13.19 37.97
CA MET A 2 63.39 13.07 39.12
C MET A 2 61.95 13.23 38.53
N VAL A 3 60.92 12.42 38.82
CA VAL A 3 60.03 12.32 40.00
C VAL A 3 59.50 13.66 40.56
N GLY A 4 58.22 13.93 40.29
CA GLY A 4 57.28 14.74 41.08
C GLY A 4 55.87 14.45 40.57
N LYS A 5 55.02 13.62 41.21
CA LYS A 5 54.29 13.72 42.50
C LYS A 5 53.42 14.98 42.60
N GLY A 6 52.10 14.78 42.62
CA GLY A 6 51.09 15.81 42.89
C GLY A 6 49.67 15.33 42.55
N THR A 7 49.16 14.38 43.34
CA THR A 7 47.81 13.80 43.26
C THR A 7 46.88 14.63 44.14
N GLU A 8 45.79 15.17 43.59
CA GLU A 8 44.68 15.78 44.33
C GLU A 8 43.44 14.86 44.23
N PRO A 9 42.77 14.53 45.35
CA PRO A 9 41.67 13.57 45.37
C PRO A 9 40.29 14.21 45.14
N SER A 10 39.47 13.50 44.36
CA SER A 10 38.04 13.70 44.19
C SER A 10 37.26 13.75 45.50
N LEU A 11 36.43 14.78 45.68
CA LEU A 11 35.20 14.72 46.46
C LEU A 11 34.17 15.65 45.83
N LEU A 12 33.05 15.10 45.36
CA LEU A 12 31.67 15.56 45.64
C LEU A 12 30.70 14.70 44.80
N ARG A 13 30.21 13.64 45.43
CA ARG A 13 29.04 12.87 44.99
C ARG A 13 27.78 13.72 45.20
N PRO A 14 26.82 13.73 44.25
CA PRO A 14 25.46 14.16 44.54
C PRO A 14 24.72 13.10 45.36
N ASN A 15 24.00 13.60 46.35
CA ASN A 15 23.10 12.90 47.27
C ASN A 15 21.95 12.21 46.49
N LEU A 16 21.82 10.89 46.63
CA LEU A 16 20.64 10.12 46.22
C LEU A 16 19.81 9.82 47.47
N ALA A 17 18.95 10.78 47.85
CA ALA A 17 17.91 10.56 48.84
C ALA A 17 16.78 11.56 48.58
N GLY A 18 15.67 11.07 48.03
CA GLY A 18 14.48 11.89 47.78
C GLY A 18 13.58 11.29 46.71
N SER A 19 12.98 10.13 46.99
CA SER A 19 11.77 9.71 46.27
C SER A 19 10.67 10.72 46.58
N SER A 20 10.24 11.47 45.57
CA SER A 20 8.96 12.16 45.56
C SER A 20 8.42 12.10 44.15
N SER A 21 7.31 11.38 44.01
CA SER A 21 6.51 11.22 42.81
C SER A 21 6.16 12.58 42.23
N SER A 22 6.82 12.97 41.14
CA SER A 22 6.48 14.13 40.31
C SER A 22 6.63 13.73 38.84
N THR A 23 5.47 13.39 38.27
CA THR A 23 5.04 13.62 36.89
C THR A 23 6.06 13.51 35.76
N SER A 24 5.90 12.49 34.91
CA SER A 24 6.56 12.34 33.61
C SER A 24 6.48 13.58 32.69
N ASP A 25 5.54 14.50 32.95
CA ASP A 25 5.36 15.75 32.20
C ASP A 25 6.52 16.74 32.36
N GLU A 26 7.17 16.80 33.54
CA GLU A 26 8.30 17.71 33.75
C GLU A 26 9.54 17.29 32.95
N ASN A 27 9.65 15.99 32.64
CA ASN A 27 10.75 15.46 31.86
C ASN A 27 10.59 15.80 30.36
N TRP A 28 9.35 15.79 29.85
CA TRP A 28 9.06 16.21 28.49
C TRP A 28 9.20 17.72 28.28
N ALA A 29 8.84 18.53 29.28
CA ALA A 29 9.03 19.97 29.23
C ALA A 29 10.51 20.35 29.02
N ARG A 30 11.44 19.67 29.71
CA ARG A 30 12.88 19.89 29.52
C ARG A 30 13.41 19.45 28.17
N ILE A 31 12.90 18.34 27.62
CA ILE A 31 13.30 17.87 26.28
C ILE A 31 12.86 18.85 25.19
N LEU A 32 11.75 19.56 25.39
CA LEU A 32 11.21 20.52 24.42
C LEU A 32 11.77 21.94 24.58
N GLU A 33 12.36 22.28 25.73
CA GLU A 33 13.08 23.54 25.92
C GLU A 33 14.44 23.56 25.20
N ASP A 34 15.06 22.40 24.97
CA ASP A 34 16.33 22.26 24.23
C ASP A 34 16.15 22.22 22.70
N VAL A 35 14.91 22.28 22.19
CA VAL A 35 14.65 22.36 20.75
C VAL A 35 14.66 23.83 20.34
N ASP A 36 15.80 24.28 19.83
CA ASP A 36 15.96 25.64 19.31
C ASP A 36 14.83 26.01 18.33
N PRO A 37 14.13 27.14 18.52
CA PRO A 37 13.16 27.62 17.55
C PRO A 37 13.89 27.91 16.21
N PRO A 38 13.28 27.58 15.06
CA PRO A 38 13.92 27.80 13.77
C PRO A 38 14.24 29.29 13.59
N SER A 39 15.53 29.58 13.40
CA SER A 39 16.06 30.94 13.25
C SER A 39 15.34 31.72 12.13
N PRO A 40 14.90 32.97 12.34
CA PRO A 40 14.07 33.72 11.39
C PRO A 40 14.85 34.37 10.22
N HIS A 41 16.01 33.83 9.84
CA HIS A 41 16.93 34.49 8.90
C HIS A 41 17.00 33.83 7.52
N LEU A 42 15.87 33.59 6.82
CA LEU A 42 15.87 33.29 5.37
C LEU A 42 14.61 33.76 4.63
N LEU A 43 14.16 35.00 4.89
CA LEU A 43 13.10 35.62 4.07
C LEU A 43 13.65 36.82 3.29
N HIS A 44 14.58 36.60 2.36
CA HIS A 44 14.81 37.50 1.23
C HIS A 44 15.50 36.71 0.10
N SER A 45 14.70 36.09 -0.78
CA SER A 45 15.17 35.81 -2.13
C SER A 45 14.01 35.84 -3.12
N THR A 46 14.14 36.76 -4.06
CA THR A 46 13.15 37.24 -4.99
C THR A 46 13.03 36.30 -6.19
N ARG A 47 11.77 35.93 -6.51
CA ARG A 47 11.22 35.52 -7.82
C ARG A 47 12.13 34.73 -8.78
N MET A 48 11.76 33.47 -9.02
CA MET A 48 11.53 32.92 -10.38
C MET A 48 10.51 31.78 -10.32
N LEU A 49 9.64 31.73 -11.32
CA LEU A 49 8.54 30.78 -11.50
C LEU A 49 9.07 29.34 -11.54
N ARG A 50 8.67 28.50 -10.57
CA ARG A 50 8.83 27.04 -10.62
C ARG A 50 7.56 26.35 -10.13
N PHE A 51 7.07 25.45 -10.97
CA PHE A 51 5.99 24.52 -10.68
C PHE A 51 6.34 23.60 -9.49
N GLY A 52 5.37 23.40 -8.59
CA GLY A 52 5.17 22.16 -7.84
C GLY A 52 6.18 21.82 -6.73
N VAL A 53 6.30 22.65 -5.70
CA VAL A 53 6.85 22.21 -4.40
C VAL A 53 5.76 21.43 -3.67
N ILE A 54 5.98 20.13 -3.47
CA ILE A 54 5.24 19.31 -2.51
C ILE A 54 5.51 19.91 -1.13
N THR A 55 4.61 20.75 -0.64
CA THR A 55 4.62 21.23 0.74
C THR A 55 4.44 20.01 1.64
N ARG A 56 5.41 19.77 2.54
CA ARG A 56 5.26 18.78 3.62
C ARG A 56 3.94 19.06 4.34
N PRO A 57 3.05 18.08 4.49
CA PRO A 57 1.78 18.31 5.17
C PRO A 57 2.07 18.63 6.64
N ALA A 58 1.52 19.74 7.12
CA ALA A 58 1.47 20.03 8.54
C ALA A 58 0.87 18.81 9.24
N HIS A 59 1.51 18.31 10.30
CA HIS A 59 1.01 17.23 11.13
C HIS A 59 -0.33 17.64 11.76
N ARG A 60 -1.44 17.42 11.02
CA ARG A 60 -2.77 17.43 11.60
C ARG A 60 -2.79 16.27 12.59
N LYS A 61 -3.04 16.59 13.86
CA LYS A 61 -3.35 15.60 14.89
C LYS A 61 -4.62 14.89 14.42
N TYR A 62 -4.46 13.69 13.88
CA TYR A 62 -5.56 12.89 13.37
C TYR A 62 -6.12 12.08 14.54
N THR A 63 -7.32 12.43 14.99
CA THR A 63 -8.08 11.60 15.94
C THR A 63 -8.81 10.55 15.13
N ALA A 64 -8.43 9.28 15.29
CA ALA A 64 -9.05 8.17 14.57
C ALA A 64 -10.56 8.14 14.85
N THR A 65 -11.37 7.97 13.81
CA THR A 65 -12.82 7.84 13.96
C THR A 65 -13.19 6.46 14.53
N GLU A 66 -14.33 6.31 15.21
CA GLU A 66 -14.76 5.02 15.79
C GLU A 66 -14.80 3.90 14.74
N PHE A 67 -15.23 4.24 13.52
CA PHE A 67 -15.17 3.32 12.39
C PHE A 67 -13.74 2.91 12.02
N GLU A 68 -12.79 3.85 12.00
CA GLU A 68 -11.39 3.50 11.75
C GLU A 68 -10.86 2.58 12.83
N LEU A 69 -11.24 2.79 14.09
CA LEU A 69 -10.89 1.88 15.18
C LEU A 69 -11.46 0.47 14.95
N ARG A 70 -12.73 0.33 14.54
CA ARG A 70 -13.32 -0.98 14.21
C ARG A 70 -12.70 -1.63 12.97
N ALA A 71 -12.39 -0.85 11.94
CA ALA A 71 -11.71 -1.34 10.75
C ALA A 71 -10.29 -1.79 11.09
N MET A 72 -9.58 -1.05 11.94
CA MET A 72 -8.27 -1.45 12.48
C MET A 72 -8.38 -2.75 13.26
N GLU A 73 -9.35 -2.88 14.17
CA GLU A 73 -9.59 -4.10 14.95
C GLU A 73 -9.82 -5.32 14.04
N ASN A 74 -10.65 -5.20 13.00
CA ASN A 74 -10.90 -6.28 12.06
C ASN A 74 -9.64 -6.65 11.24
N ILE A 75 -8.86 -5.65 10.81
CA ILE A 75 -7.56 -5.90 10.14
C ILE A 75 -6.59 -6.61 11.09
N PHE A 76 -6.53 -6.18 12.36
CA PHE A 76 -5.65 -6.79 13.36
C PHE A 76 -6.05 -8.22 13.69
N GLU A 77 -7.33 -8.47 14.00
CA GLU A 77 -7.86 -9.83 14.23
C GLU A 77 -7.48 -10.76 13.08
N ARG A 78 -7.63 -10.30 11.84
CA ARG A 78 -7.23 -11.09 10.67
C ARG A 78 -5.73 -11.36 10.60
N VAL A 79 -4.88 -10.35 10.82
CA VAL A 79 -3.42 -10.54 10.78
C VAL A 79 -3.00 -11.57 11.84
N PHE A 80 -3.59 -11.50 13.03
CA PHE A 80 -3.31 -12.44 14.11
C PHE A 80 -3.91 -13.85 13.87
N ASP A 81 -5.09 -13.96 13.27
CA ASP A 81 -5.70 -15.25 12.90
C ASP A 81 -4.99 -15.93 11.72
N MET A 82 -4.42 -15.14 10.81
CA MET A 82 -3.63 -15.64 9.68
C MET A 82 -2.33 -16.30 10.16
N ASP A 83 -1.71 -15.79 11.24
CA ASP A 83 -0.55 -16.42 11.87
C ASP A 83 -0.93 -17.64 12.73
N ALA A 84 -2.11 -17.65 13.36
CA ALA A 84 -2.57 -18.79 14.16
C ALA A 84 -2.96 -20.01 13.30
N SER A 85 -3.46 -19.79 12.08
CA SER A 85 -3.88 -20.85 11.15
C SER A 85 -2.75 -21.45 10.31
N ALA A 86 -1.53 -20.91 10.39
CA ALA A 86 -0.33 -21.47 9.76
C ALA A 86 0.26 -22.70 10.48
N HIS A 87 -0.45 -23.30 11.44
CA HIS A 87 -0.08 -24.59 12.02
C HIS A 87 -0.47 -25.74 11.08
N PRO A 88 0.46 -26.59 10.63
CA PRO A 88 0.15 -27.71 9.76
C PRO A 88 -0.76 -28.68 10.54
N GLN A 89 -2.04 -28.74 10.17
CA GLN A 89 -2.92 -29.78 10.66
C GLN A 89 -2.35 -31.14 10.23
N ALA A 90 -1.72 -31.81 11.18
CA ALA A 90 -1.41 -33.23 11.07
C ALA A 90 -2.75 -33.96 10.97
N PHE A 91 -3.05 -34.50 9.79
CA PHE A 91 -4.19 -35.40 9.58
C PHE A 91 -4.06 -36.62 10.51
N PRO A 92 -4.99 -36.88 11.44
CA PRO A 92 -5.09 -38.19 12.03
C PRO A 92 -5.82 -39.09 11.02
N LEU A 93 -5.12 -40.11 10.55
CA LEU A 93 -5.72 -41.26 9.86
C LEU A 93 -6.68 -41.95 10.85
N SER A 94 -7.98 -41.67 10.75
CA SER A 94 -9.03 -42.39 11.47
C SER A 94 -9.98 -43.03 10.47
N THR A 95 -9.82 -44.33 10.30
CA THR A 95 -10.73 -45.22 9.57
C THR A 95 -12.00 -45.39 10.41
N GLY A 96 -13.04 -44.62 10.09
CA GLY A 96 -14.30 -44.64 10.84
C GLY A 96 -15.50 -44.31 9.96
N ARG A 97 -16.23 -45.36 9.59
CA ARG A 97 -17.50 -45.39 8.87
C ARG A 97 -18.55 -44.49 9.54
N ALA A 98 -19.06 -43.46 8.86
CA ALA A 98 -20.24 -42.72 9.31
C ALA A 98 -21.05 -42.14 8.14
N SER A 99 -22.36 -42.18 8.36
CA SER A 99 -23.52 -41.88 7.54
C SER A 99 -23.48 -40.58 6.74
N PHE A 100 -23.91 -40.67 5.48
CA PHE A 100 -24.18 -39.54 4.59
C PHE A 100 -25.43 -38.77 5.05
N LEU A 101 -25.24 -37.64 5.72
CA LEU A 101 -26.20 -36.54 5.71
C LEU A 101 -25.69 -35.49 4.71
N PRO A 102 -26.56 -34.84 3.92
CA PRO A 102 -26.15 -33.82 2.97
C PRO A 102 -25.67 -32.61 3.77
N SER A 103 -24.35 -32.44 3.82
CA SER A 103 -23.72 -31.23 4.32
C SER A 103 -24.18 -30.06 3.44
N SER A 104 -24.95 -29.14 4.02
CA SER A 104 -25.17 -27.83 3.41
C SER A 104 -23.83 -27.22 2.99
N PRO A 105 -23.72 -26.61 1.80
CA PRO A 105 -22.47 -26.04 1.34
C PRO A 105 -22.06 -24.94 2.33
N THR A 106 -21.02 -25.21 3.11
CA THR A 106 -20.35 -24.22 3.94
C THR A 106 -19.76 -23.19 2.97
N ARG A 107 -20.50 -22.11 2.72
CA ARG A 107 -20.05 -20.96 1.92
C ARG A 107 -18.67 -20.56 2.43
N ARG A 108 -17.68 -20.64 1.56
CA ARG A 108 -16.33 -20.18 1.91
C ARG A 108 -16.42 -18.66 2.11
N PRO A 109 -15.89 -18.11 3.21
CA PRO A 109 -15.96 -16.68 3.51
C PRO A 109 -15.49 -15.75 2.37
N GLY A 110 -14.65 -16.22 1.44
CA GLY A 110 -14.17 -15.42 0.31
C GLY A 110 -15.12 -15.30 -0.90
N GLU A 111 -16.17 -16.12 -1.02
CA GLU A 111 -17.10 -16.04 -2.16
C GLU A 111 -17.93 -14.74 -2.15
N ASP A 112 -18.19 -14.18 -0.97
CA ASP A 112 -19.03 -12.99 -0.82
C ASP A 112 -18.32 -11.71 -1.30
N HIS A 113 -17.02 -11.59 -1.05
CA HIS A 113 -16.23 -10.42 -1.44
C HIS A 113 -16.04 -10.32 -2.96
N GLU A 114 -15.86 -11.45 -3.65
CA GLU A 114 -15.73 -11.42 -5.11
C GLU A 114 -17.05 -11.04 -5.79
N LEU A 115 -18.17 -11.55 -5.28
CA LEU A 115 -19.50 -11.15 -5.75
C LEU A 115 -19.77 -9.66 -5.51
N GLU A 116 -19.34 -9.12 -4.36
CA GLU A 116 -19.47 -7.70 -4.09
C GLU A 116 -18.59 -6.85 -5.01
N PHE A 117 -17.35 -7.29 -5.25
CA PHE A 117 -16.46 -6.65 -6.20
C PHE A 117 -17.07 -6.61 -7.60
N ASP A 118 -17.58 -7.73 -8.10
CA ASP A 118 -18.22 -7.82 -9.42
C ASP A 118 -19.46 -6.93 -9.50
N LYS A 119 -20.30 -6.90 -8.45
CA LYS A 119 -21.46 -6.01 -8.39
C LYS A 119 -21.07 -4.53 -8.45
N LYS A 120 -20.05 -4.12 -7.69
CA LYS A 120 -19.56 -2.73 -7.71
C LYS A 120 -18.93 -2.40 -9.06
N ARG A 121 -18.24 -3.35 -9.68
CA ARG A 121 -17.66 -3.21 -11.01
C ARG A 121 -18.72 -3.05 -12.09
N GLU A 122 -19.79 -3.83 -12.04
CA GLU A 122 -20.94 -3.69 -12.94
C GLU A 122 -21.61 -2.32 -12.77
N ALA A 123 -21.81 -1.86 -11.53
CA ALA A 123 -22.39 -0.54 -11.25
C ALA A 123 -21.53 0.61 -11.80
N MET A 124 -20.20 0.49 -11.71
CA MET A 124 -19.26 1.42 -12.32
C MET A 124 -19.40 1.44 -13.85
N PHE A 125 -19.50 0.29 -14.50
CA PHE A 125 -19.70 0.22 -15.96
C PHE A 125 -21.08 0.70 -16.43
N ALA A 126 -22.08 0.70 -15.54
CA ALA A 126 -23.41 1.23 -15.85
C ALA A 126 -23.45 2.77 -15.94
N CYS A 127 -22.43 3.47 -15.42
CA CYS A 127 -22.34 4.92 -15.45
C CYS A 127 -22.09 5.44 -16.88
N LYS A 128 -22.86 6.44 -17.33
CA LYS A 128 -22.78 6.96 -18.70
C LYS A 128 -21.81 8.13 -18.85
N SER A 129 -21.52 8.82 -17.75
CA SER A 129 -20.65 9.99 -17.72
C SER A 129 -19.64 9.91 -16.58
N ASP A 130 -18.52 10.61 -16.73
CA ASP A 130 -17.48 10.73 -15.71
C ASP A 130 -18.03 11.34 -14.41
N ARG A 131 -18.92 12.33 -14.53
CA ARG A 131 -19.64 12.92 -13.40
C ARG A 131 -20.49 11.89 -12.66
N GLU A 132 -21.28 11.10 -13.38
CA GLU A 132 -22.12 10.05 -12.78
C GLU A 132 -21.27 9.00 -12.07
N LEU A 133 -20.15 8.59 -12.67
CA LEU A 133 -19.21 7.67 -12.05
C LEU A 133 -18.57 8.26 -10.80
N LEU A 134 -18.21 9.55 -10.81
CA LEU A 134 -17.65 10.23 -9.65
C LEU A 134 -18.67 10.34 -8.51
N GLU A 135 -19.91 10.75 -8.82
CA GLU A 135 -21.00 10.80 -7.84
C GLU A 135 -21.28 9.41 -7.24
N TRP A 136 -21.24 8.36 -8.07
CA TRP A 136 -21.33 6.98 -7.61
C TRP A 136 -20.16 6.61 -6.68
N ALA A 137 -18.92 6.89 -7.08
CA ALA A 137 -17.73 6.57 -6.29
C ALA A 137 -17.78 7.25 -4.91
N MET A 138 -18.18 8.52 -4.86
CA MET A 138 -18.33 9.25 -3.59
C MET A 138 -19.38 8.62 -2.66
N ARG A 139 -20.45 8.04 -3.22
CA ARG A 139 -21.57 7.43 -2.49
C ARG A 139 -21.41 5.94 -2.19
N GLU A 140 -20.58 5.20 -2.92
CA GLU A 140 -20.50 3.74 -2.79
C GLU A 140 -19.10 3.24 -2.43
N VAL A 141 -18.07 4.06 -2.67
CA VAL A 141 -16.66 3.71 -2.50
C VAL A 141 -15.99 4.59 -1.45
N PHE A 142 -16.38 5.86 -1.34
CA PHE A 142 -15.74 6.79 -0.39
C PHE A 142 -16.64 7.25 0.75
N VAL A 143 -17.72 6.52 1.03
CA VAL A 143 -18.62 6.88 2.15
C VAL A 143 -17.87 6.72 3.45
N HIS A 144 -17.85 7.83 4.19
CA HIS A 144 -17.38 7.86 5.56
C HIS A 144 -18.60 7.75 6.49
N PRO A 145 -18.67 6.75 7.38
CA PRO A 145 -19.84 6.57 8.25
C PRO A 145 -20.03 7.68 9.31
N VAL A 146 -19.12 8.65 9.41
CA VAL A 146 -19.15 9.70 10.47
C VAL A 146 -20.41 10.58 10.43
N ALA A 147 -21.12 10.65 9.31
CA ALA A 147 -22.33 11.47 9.21
C ALA A 147 -23.57 10.82 9.86
N SER A 148 -23.62 9.49 10.01
CA SER A 148 -24.80 8.79 10.54
C SER A 148 -24.81 8.66 12.07
N GLU A 149 -23.66 8.61 12.72
CA GLU A 149 -23.61 8.44 14.19
C GLU A 149 -23.94 9.75 14.93
N ALA A 150 -23.59 10.92 14.38
CA ALA A 150 -23.93 12.21 14.98
C ALA A 150 -25.45 12.52 14.98
N GLN A 151 -26.23 11.88 14.10
CA GLN A 151 -27.70 11.99 14.10
C GLN A 151 -28.39 10.94 14.96
N SER A 152 -27.68 9.87 15.36
CA SER A 152 -28.25 8.76 16.14
C SER A 152 -28.23 9.01 17.67
N ILE A 153 -27.51 10.03 18.14
CA ILE A 153 -27.41 10.38 19.57
C ILE A 153 -28.45 11.44 20.00
N SER A 154 -29.13 12.11 19.05
CA SER A 154 -30.25 13.01 19.35
C SER A 154 -31.57 12.24 19.31
N GLY A 155 -31.92 11.66 20.47
CA GLY A 155 -33.12 10.86 20.63
C GLY A 155 -34.42 11.58 20.25
N ARG A 156 -35.24 10.91 19.45
CA ARG A 156 -36.70 11.11 19.42
C ARG A 156 -37.38 9.78 19.06
N PRO A 157 -38.10 9.14 19.99
CA PRO A 157 -38.93 7.99 19.64
C PRO A 157 -40.21 8.54 19.03
N ASN A 158 -40.48 8.26 17.76
CA ASN A 158 -41.83 8.31 17.21
C ASN A 158 -41.91 7.46 15.93
N ASP A 159 -42.57 6.32 16.08
CA ASP A 159 -43.51 5.66 15.18
C ASP A 159 -43.27 5.63 13.66
N THR A 160 -43.01 4.40 13.20
CA THR A 160 -43.74 3.71 12.12
C THR A 160 -43.82 4.40 10.76
N SER A 161 -42.80 4.21 9.92
CA SER A 161 -42.97 3.96 8.47
C SER A 161 -41.73 3.26 7.93
N GLU A 162 -41.91 2.04 7.41
CA GLU A 162 -40.93 1.31 6.62
C GLU A 162 -40.52 2.15 5.41
N THR A 163 -39.31 2.69 5.42
CA THR A 163 -38.59 3.04 4.21
C THR A 163 -37.17 2.62 4.46
N ALA A 164 -36.76 1.51 3.87
CA ALA A 164 -35.41 0.95 3.98
C ALA A 164 -34.39 2.01 3.57
N GLN A 165 -33.86 2.75 4.54
CA GLN A 165 -32.72 3.61 4.36
C GLN A 165 -31.51 2.70 4.07
N PRO A 166 -30.69 3.03 3.07
CA PRO A 166 -29.49 2.25 2.80
C PRO A 166 -28.52 2.47 3.96
N GLU A 167 -28.49 1.52 4.89
CA GLU A 167 -27.42 1.38 5.87
C GLU A 167 -26.08 1.57 5.15
N PRO A 168 -25.21 2.49 5.62
CA PRO A 168 -23.91 2.71 5.00
C PRO A 168 -23.11 1.41 5.08
N ARG A 169 -23.08 0.67 3.97
CA ARG A 169 -22.39 -0.61 3.92
C ARG A 169 -20.91 -0.35 4.14
N PRO A 170 -20.30 -0.97 5.17
CA PRO A 170 -18.89 -0.78 5.44
C PRO A 170 -18.07 -1.19 4.22
N LEU A 171 -17.10 -0.35 3.86
CA LEU A 171 -16.16 -0.67 2.79
C LEU A 171 -15.36 -1.89 3.19
N HIS A 172 -15.53 -2.99 2.45
CA HIS A 172 -14.75 -4.20 2.67
C HIS A 172 -13.27 -3.93 2.31
N PRO A 173 -12.34 -4.02 3.28
CA PRO A 173 -10.92 -3.69 3.06
C PRO A 173 -10.28 -4.48 1.91
N GLU A 174 -10.76 -5.70 1.64
CA GLU A 174 -10.21 -6.61 0.63
C GLU A 174 -10.43 -6.17 -0.81
N ILE A 175 -11.59 -5.54 -1.08
CA ILE A 175 -11.99 -5.17 -2.44
C ILE A 175 -11.71 -3.70 -2.72
N TYR A 176 -11.50 -2.90 -1.68
CA TYR A 176 -11.38 -1.45 -1.78
C TYR A 176 -10.26 -1.01 -2.72
N GLY A 177 -9.02 -1.51 -2.54
CA GLY A 177 -7.92 -1.20 -3.44
C GLY A 177 -8.16 -1.64 -4.88
N ARG A 178 -8.81 -2.80 -5.11
CA ARG A 178 -9.16 -3.27 -6.46
C ARG A 178 -10.17 -2.35 -7.14
N ILE A 179 -11.13 -1.81 -6.38
CA ILE A 179 -12.13 -0.87 -6.87
C ILE A 179 -11.48 0.47 -7.19
N VAL A 180 -10.59 0.98 -6.33
CA VAL A 180 -9.84 2.23 -6.59
C VAL A 180 -9.03 2.11 -7.87
N ALA A 181 -8.28 1.02 -8.05
CA ALA A 181 -7.54 0.77 -9.29
C ALA A 181 -8.47 0.74 -10.52
N SER A 182 -9.63 0.07 -10.41
CA SER A 182 -10.60 0.00 -11.51
C SER A 182 -11.20 1.37 -11.83
N LEU A 183 -11.54 2.18 -10.82
CA LEU A 183 -12.01 3.55 -11.00
C LEU A 183 -10.99 4.40 -11.75
N MET A 184 -9.71 4.33 -11.36
CA MET A 184 -8.63 5.05 -12.03
C MET A 184 -8.51 4.65 -13.50
N LYS A 185 -8.61 3.34 -13.78
CA LYS A 185 -8.60 2.82 -15.14
C LYS A 185 -9.77 3.34 -15.96
N GLU A 186 -11.00 3.30 -15.44
CA GLU A 186 -12.19 3.79 -16.16
C GLU A 186 -12.11 5.29 -16.45
N PHE A 187 -11.70 6.10 -15.48
CA PHE A 187 -11.51 7.53 -15.72
C PHE A 187 -10.47 7.81 -16.81
N ARG A 188 -9.38 7.03 -16.86
CA ARG A 188 -8.34 7.18 -17.88
C ARG A 188 -8.78 6.68 -19.25
N GLU A 189 -9.35 5.48 -19.34
CA GLU A 189 -9.58 4.79 -20.61
C GLU A 189 -10.96 5.12 -21.19
N GLN A 190 -12.03 4.97 -20.40
CA GLN A 190 -13.40 5.14 -20.87
C GLN A 190 -13.79 6.62 -21.03
N TYR A 191 -13.38 7.46 -20.08
CA TYR A 191 -13.73 8.89 -20.08
C TYR A 191 -12.58 9.82 -20.50
N ASN A 192 -11.40 9.27 -20.80
CA ASN A 192 -10.22 10.03 -21.23
C ASN A 192 -9.86 11.22 -20.30
N ASN A 193 -10.04 11.02 -18.99
CA ASN A 193 -9.79 12.02 -17.95
C ASN A 193 -8.71 11.54 -16.96
N PRO A 194 -7.43 11.59 -17.36
CA PRO A 194 -6.33 11.12 -16.51
C PRO A 194 -6.10 12.00 -15.27
N HIS A 195 -6.53 13.27 -15.30
CA HIS A 195 -6.47 14.15 -14.13
C HIS A 195 -7.39 13.68 -13.01
N LEU A 196 -8.61 13.25 -13.37
CA LEU A 196 -9.55 12.70 -12.41
C LEU A 196 -9.07 11.35 -11.88
N ALA A 197 -8.51 10.50 -12.73
CA ALA A 197 -7.87 9.25 -12.29
C ALA A 197 -6.77 9.50 -11.23
N MET A 198 -5.89 10.49 -11.44
CA MET A 198 -4.90 10.88 -10.44
C MET A 198 -5.57 11.43 -9.18
N ALA A 199 -6.57 12.31 -9.31
CA ALA A 199 -7.27 12.91 -8.18
C ALA A 199 -7.99 11.87 -7.29
N ILE A 200 -8.49 10.78 -7.87
CA ILE A 200 -9.09 9.65 -7.14
C ILE A 200 -8.05 9.00 -6.23
N PHE A 201 -6.88 8.65 -6.74
CA PHE A 201 -5.79 8.11 -5.91
C PHE A 201 -5.40 9.09 -4.80
N ASP A 202 -5.28 10.36 -5.18
CA ASP A 202 -4.90 11.46 -4.31
C ASP A 202 -5.93 11.72 -3.19
N TYR A 203 -7.20 11.43 -3.47
CA TYR A 203 -8.31 11.49 -2.53
C TYR A 203 -8.31 10.27 -1.59
N THR A 204 -8.16 9.05 -2.13
CA THR A 204 -8.01 7.81 -1.33
C THR A 204 -6.94 7.96 -0.25
N ARG A 205 -5.74 8.44 -0.63
CA ARG A 205 -4.65 8.60 0.34
C ARG A 205 -4.89 9.65 1.43
N ARG A 206 -5.76 10.64 1.16
CA ARG A 206 -6.05 11.75 2.09
C ARG A 206 -7.32 11.52 2.91
N LEU A 207 -8.14 10.54 2.55
CA LEU A 207 -9.43 10.30 3.19
C LEU A 207 -9.26 9.86 4.65
N SER A 208 -8.50 8.78 4.87
CA SER A 208 -8.13 8.29 6.19
C SER A 208 -6.90 7.41 6.13
N ILE A 209 -6.31 7.11 7.28
CA ILE A 209 -5.17 6.17 7.38
C ILE A 209 -5.62 4.78 6.90
N ILE A 210 -6.84 4.37 7.22
CA ILE A 210 -7.39 3.09 6.78
C ILE A 210 -7.60 3.07 5.27
N SER A 211 -8.16 4.14 4.70
CA SER A 211 -8.31 4.27 3.25
C SER A 211 -6.97 4.26 2.54
N TYR A 212 -5.93 4.87 3.12
CA TYR A 212 -4.58 4.78 2.60
C TYR A 212 -4.05 3.34 2.59
N VAL A 213 -4.08 2.65 3.72
CA VAL A 213 -3.52 1.28 3.84
C VAL A 213 -4.29 0.27 2.97
N THR A 214 -5.61 0.40 2.89
CA THR A 214 -6.48 -0.55 2.17
C THR A 214 -6.69 -0.18 0.71
N GLY A 215 -6.52 1.09 0.34
CA GLY A 215 -6.81 1.63 -0.99
C GLY A 215 -5.57 1.84 -1.86
N CYS A 216 -4.44 2.20 -1.26
CA CYS A 216 -3.16 2.37 -1.96
C CYS A 216 -2.43 1.02 -2.08
N THR A 217 -3.06 0.07 -2.76
CA THR A 217 -2.50 -1.27 -3.02
C THR A 217 -1.64 -1.28 -4.28
N ALA A 218 -0.97 -2.41 -4.54
CA ALA A 218 -0.12 -2.59 -5.71
C ALA A 218 -0.86 -2.29 -7.03
N SER A 219 -2.13 -2.72 -7.15
CA SER A 219 -2.95 -2.44 -8.34
C SER A 219 -3.22 -0.94 -8.52
N SER A 220 -3.51 -0.20 -7.44
CA SER A 220 -3.72 1.25 -7.49
C SER A 220 -2.44 2.00 -7.89
N TYR A 221 -1.28 1.57 -7.34
CA TYR A 221 0.02 2.12 -7.72
C TYR A 221 0.37 1.83 -9.19
N SER A 222 0.13 0.60 -9.67
CA SER A 222 0.29 0.25 -11.08
C SER A 222 -0.57 1.13 -12.00
N GLU A 223 -1.83 1.38 -11.64
CA GLU A 223 -2.71 2.27 -12.42
C GLU A 223 -2.27 3.73 -12.36
N LEU A 224 -1.69 4.20 -11.24
CA LEU A 224 -1.10 5.54 -11.15
C LEU A 224 0.11 5.69 -12.08
N MET A 225 1.02 4.71 -12.07
CA MET A 225 2.18 4.67 -12.98
C MET A 225 1.73 4.64 -14.45
N ARG A 226 0.76 3.79 -14.79
CA ARG A 226 0.16 3.74 -16.14
C ARG A 226 -0.40 5.09 -16.54
N THR A 227 -1.10 5.78 -15.65
CA THR A 227 -1.68 7.10 -15.93
C THR A 227 -0.59 8.15 -16.20
N HIS A 228 0.49 8.17 -15.42
CA HIS A 228 1.63 9.05 -15.68
C HIS A 228 2.33 8.77 -17.01
N TRP A 229 2.47 7.50 -17.39
CA TRP A 229 3.12 7.12 -18.62
C TRP A 229 2.25 7.36 -19.85
N THR A 230 1.07 6.75 -19.91
CA THR A 230 0.20 6.76 -21.09
C THR A 230 -0.33 8.15 -21.42
N SER A 231 -0.67 8.95 -20.40
CA SER A 231 -1.30 10.26 -20.62
C SER A 231 -0.30 11.42 -20.67
N PHE A 232 0.81 11.34 -19.92
CA PHE A 232 1.75 12.46 -19.79
C PHE A 232 3.17 12.15 -20.26
N ARG A 233 3.48 10.89 -20.59
CA ARG A 233 4.83 10.43 -20.97
C ARG A 233 5.91 10.86 -19.96
N ASN A 234 5.54 10.88 -18.67
CA ASN A 234 6.39 11.40 -17.60
C ASN A 234 7.10 10.26 -16.84
N LEU A 235 8.27 9.85 -17.33
CA LEU A 235 9.08 8.80 -16.70
C LEU A 235 9.48 9.14 -15.26
N GLN A 236 9.81 10.40 -14.98
CA GLN A 236 10.23 10.82 -13.65
C GLN A 236 9.10 10.66 -12.63
N ALA A 237 7.86 10.96 -13.01
CA ALA A 237 6.69 10.73 -12.17
C ALA A 237 6.47 9.23 -11.93
N VAL A 238 6.64 8.38 -12.95
CA VAL A 238 6.55 6.92 -12.81
C VAL A 238 7.57 6.39 -11.81
N VAL A 239 8.84 6.83 -11.91
CA VAL A 239 9.91 6.45 -10.96
C VAL A 239 9.59 6.89 -9.54
N LYS A 240 9.09 8.12 -9.35
CA LYS A 240 8.67 8.62 -8.02
C LYS A 240 7.55 7.77 -7.41
N VAL A 241 6.58 7.35 -8.23
CA VAL A 241 5.48 6.50 -7.78
C VAL A 241 5.98 5.09 -7.42
N ALA A 242 6.89 4.52 -8.20
CA ALA A 242 7.51 3.23 -7.89
C ALA A 242 8.36 3.30 -6.60
N GLU A 243 9.02 4.42 -6.34
CA GLU A 243 9.71 4.67 -5.07
C GLU A 243 8.75 4.76 -3.89
N GLU A 244 7.66 5.51 -4.05
CA GLU A 244 6.62 5.60 -3.02
C GLU A 244 6.06 4.21 -2.70
N MET A 245 5.75 3.42 -3.72
CA MET A 245 5.29 2.04 -3.59
C MET A 245 6.29 1.19 -2.79
N ARG A 246 7.60 1.29 -3.09
CA ARG A 246 8.66 0.58 -2.36
C ARG A 246 8.82 1.07 -0.91
N ILE A 247 8.78 2.38 -0.68
CA ILE A 247 8.88 2.98 0.67
C ILE A 247 7.72 2.51 1.56
N ASN A 248 6.54 2.34 0.96
CA ASN A 248 5.36 1.85 1.66
C ASN A 248 5.32 0.32 1.81
N GLY A 249 6.35 -0.40 1.35
CA GLY A 249 6.40 -1.87 1.42
C GLY A 249 5.39 -2.57 0.51
N VAL A 250 4.84 -1.87 -0.49
CA VAL A 250 3.90 -2.46 -1.45
C VAL A 250 4.70 -3.15 -2.55
N LEU A 251 4.47 -4.45 -2.72
CA LEU A 251 5.15 -5.23 -3.75
C LEU A 251 4.56 -4.93 -5.14
N PRO A 252 5.39 -4.83 -6.19
CA PRO A 252 4.91 -4.66 -7.55
C PRO A 252 3.97 -5.80 -7.98
N ASP A 253 2.88 -5.44 -8.64
CA ASP A 253 1.92 -6.40 -9.19
C ASP A 253 2.34 -6.88 -10.59
N HIS A 254 1.77 -7.99 -11.07
CA HIS A 254 1.98 -8.53 -12.42
C HIS A 254 1.64 -7.51 -13.53
N THR A 255 0.81 -6.51 -13.20
CA THR A 255 0.46 -5.39 -14.07
C THR A 255 1.59 -4.39 -14.32
N ALA A 256 2.62 -4.37 -13.47
CA ALA A 256 3.75 -3.43 -13.57
C ALA A 256 4.80 -3.87 -14.61
N ALA A 257 5.01 -5.18 -14.79
CA ALA A 257 6.00 -5.68 -15.75
C ALA A 257 5.67 -5.34 -17.22
N PRO A 258 4.43 -5.50 -17.70
CA PRO A 258 4.04 -5.05 -19.05
C PRO A 258 4.23 -3.55 -19.26
N LEU A 259 4.02 -2.74 -18.21
CA LEU A 259 4.25 -1.30 -18.29
C LEU A 259 5.74 -1.00 -18.48
N LEU A 260 6.64 -1.69 -17.76
CA LEU A 260 8.08 -1.50 -17.92
C LEU A 260 8.54 -1.84 -19.35
N ILE A 261 8.07 -2.94 -19.91
CA ILE A 261 8.36 -3.35 -21.30
C ILE A 261 7.86 -2.26 -22.27
N GLN A 262 6.62 -1.81 -22.11
CA GLN A 262 6.06 -0.73 -22.93
C GLN A 262 6.91 0.55 -22.88
N ILE A 263 7.35 0.96 -21.69
CA ILE A 263 8.19 2.14 -21.51
C ILE A 263 9.54 1.94 -22.23
N HIS A 264 10.14 0.75 -22.11
CA HIS A 264 11.41 0.44 -22.75
C HIS A 264 11.31 0.53 -24.28
N ASP A 265 10.31 -0.13 -24.86
CA ASP A 265 10.09 -0.19 -26.32
C ASP A 265 9.83 1.19 -26.93
N GLU A 266 9.13 2.07 -26.21
CA GLU A 266 8.85 3.42 -26.67
C GLU A 266 10.06 4.38 -26.53
N LEU A 267 10.93 4.15 -25.55
CA LEU A 267 12.09 5.01 -25.28
C LEU A 267 13.35 4.60 -26.05
N GLU A 268 13.54 3.32 -26.35
CA GLU A 268 14.74 2.84 -27.05
C GLU A 268 14.96 3.52 -28.42
N PRO A 269 13.95 3.67 -29.30
CA PRO A 269 14.12 4.38 -30.57
C PRO A 269 14.45 5.87 -30.37
N THR A 270 13.82 6.50 -29.37
CA THR A 270 14.01 7.91 -29.04
C THR A 270 15.43 8.18 -28.52
N ALA A 271 15.97 7.25 -27.74
CA ALA A 271 17.32 7.30 -27.20
C ALA A 271 18.38 7.22 -28.31
N LYS A 272 18.20 6.32 -29.29
CA LYS A 272 19.10 6.17 -30.45
C LYS A 272 19.15 7.40 -31.33
N SER A 273 18.03 8.13 -31.46
CA SER A 273 17.96 9.35 -32.28
C SER A 273 18.55 10.59 -31.60
N ARG A 274 18.74 10.59 -30.27
CA ARG A 274 19.06 11.80 -29.51
C ARG A 274 20.17 11.52 -28.49
N GLU A 275 21.38 11.28 -28.99
CA GLU A 275 22.58 10.89 -28.23
C GLU A 275 22.83 11.72 -26.95
N ALA A 276 22.53 13.02 -26.94
CA ALA A 276 22.83 13.88 -25.78
C ALA A 276 21.78 13.86 -24.66
N ALA A 277 20.52 13.49 -24.93
CA ALA A 277 19.45 13.45 -23.91
C ALA A 277 19.20 12.02 -23.37
N SER A 278 19.86 11.02 -23.97
CA SER A 278 19.65 9.59 -23.69
C SER A 278 20.15 9.16 -22.30
N GLY A 279 21.19 9.81 -21.76
CA GLY A 279 21.83 9.37 -20.52
C GLY A 279 20.91 9.38 -19.29
N GLU A 280 20.19 10.49 -19.06
CA GLU A 280 19.30 10.62 -17.90
C GLU A 280 18.09 9.69 -18.00
N THR A 281 17.50 9.57 -19.20
CA THR A 281 16.37 8.67 -19.42
C THR A 281 16.74 7.20 -19.20
N MET A 282 17.92 6.78 -19.65
CA MET A 282 18.40 5.41 -19.42
C MET A 282 18.74 5.16 -17.94
N GLN A 283 19.24 6.16 -17.22
CA GLN A 283 19.43 6.05 -15.76
C GLN A 283 18.09 5.91 -15.02
N LEU A 284 17.08 6.69 -15.41
CA LEU A 284 15.74 6.58 -14.84
C LEU A 284 15.09 5.23 -15.16
N LEU A 285 15.28 4.70 -16.36
CA LEU A 285 14.84 3.36 -16.75
C LEU A 285 15.50 2.28 -15.92
N GLY A 286 16.82 2.32 -15.76
CA GLY A 286 17.56 1.37 -14.92
C GLY A 286 17.10 1.42 -13.46
N ARG A 287 16.81 2.62 -12.95
CA ARG A 287 16.23 2.81 -11.61
C ARG A 287 14.82 2.24 -11.50
N LEU A 288 13.98 2.43 -12.53
CA LEU A 288 12.63 1.86 -12.56
C LEU A 288 12.67 0.33 -12.58
N ASP A 289 13.55 -0.27 -13.38
CA ASP A 289 13.76 -1.72 -13.43
C ASP A 289 14.17 -2.26 -12.05
N GLU A 290 15.11 -1.59 -11.36
CA GLU A 290 15.51 -1.97 -10.01
C GLU A 290 14.35 -1.89 -8.99
N LEU A 291 13.48 -0.89 -9.13
CA LEU A 291 12.33 -0.68 -8.24
C LEU A 291 11.22 -1.72 -8.45
N LEU A 292 11.00 -2.13 -9.70
CA LEU A 292 9.94 -3.09 -10.06
C LEU A 292 10.41 -4.55 -10.02
N ARG A 293 11.72 -4.78 -9.88
CA ARG A 293 12.28 -6.12 -9.73
C ARG A 293 11.73 -6.76 -8.45
N PRO A 294 11.10 -7.94 -8.52
CA PRO A 294 10.65 -8.62 -7.32
C PRO A 294 11.85 -8.90 -6.41
N PRO A 295 11.71 -8.78 -5.08
CA PRO A 295 12.78 -9.12 -4.17
C PRO A 295 13.17 -10.58 -4.41
N LYS A 296 14.47 -10.84 -4.57
CA LYS A 296 14.98 -12.20 -4.59
C LYS A 296 14.68 -12.79 -3.22
N TYR A 297 13.63 -13.61 -3.13
CA TYR A 297 13.42 -14.43 -1.95
C TYR A 297 14.58 -15.42 -1.92
N GLU A 298 15.64 -15.09 -1.19
CA GLU A 298 16.53 -16.11 -0.69
C GLU A 298 15.69 -16.93 0.30
N PRO A 299 15.40 -18.21 0.01
CA PRO A 299 14.65 -19.02 0.95
C PRO A 299 15.45 -19.04 2.24
N LEU A 300 14.95 -18.35 3.27
CA LEU A 300 15.56 -18.32 4.60
C LEU A 300 15.67 -19.77 5.05
N GLY A 301 16.90 -20.30 4.98
CA GLY A 301 17.30 -21.62 5.40
C GLY A 301 16.23 -22.69 5.16
N SER A 302 16.20 -23.27 3.96
CA SER A 302 15.70 -24.63 3.82
C SER A 302 16.30 -25.44 4.97
N PRO A 303 15.49 -25.90 5.96
CA PRO A 303 16.02 -26.55 7.13
C PRO A 303 16.85 -27.72 6.62
N ASN A 304 18.13 -27.67 6.95
CA ASN A 304 19.17 -28.58 6.50
C ASN A 304 18.61 -30.00 6.55
N ARG A 305 18.13 -30.50 5.40
CA ARG A 305 17.65 -31.87 5.26
C ARG A 305 18.91 -32.73 5.23
N HIS A 306 19.53 -32.84 6.41
CA HIS A 306 20.59 -33.78 6.66
C HIS A 306 20.03 -35.16 6.30
N HIS A 307 20.57 -35.70 5.21
CA HIS A 307 20.76 -37.13 4.97
C HIS A 307 19.73 -38.05 5.64
N ARG A 308 18.59 -38.24 4.97
CA ARG A 308 17.96 -39.57 4.98
C ARG A 308 18.27 -40.24 3.66
N GLU A 309 19.51 -40.69 3.58
CA GLU A 309 19.97 -41.68 2.62
C GLU A 309 19.14 -42.95 2.87
N LYS A 310 18.24 -43.28 1.93
CA LYS A 310 17.81 -44.64 1.63
C LYS A 310 16.90 -44.68 0.41
N GLY A 311 17.45 -45.20 -0.69
CA GLY A 311 16.77 -46.24 -1.47
C GLY A 311 15.96 -45.77 -2.67
N ASP A 312 16.60 -45.91 -3.84
CA ASP A 312 16.07 -46.54 -5.05
C ASP A 312 14.87 -45.95 -5.82
N ARG A 313 15.18 -45.65 -7.10
CA ARG A 313 14.36 -45.86 -8.33
C ARG A 313 13.06 -45.05 -8.49
N HIS A 314 13.06 -44.08 -9.40
CA HIS A 314 12.78 -44.29 -10.83
C HIS A 314 12.88 -42.97 -11.62
N LYS A 315 13.37 -43.08 -12.86
CA LYS A 315 13.49 -42.01 -13.85
C LYS A 315 12.12 -41.42 -14.21
N GLY A 316 12.03 -40.09 -14.27
CA GLY A 316 10.90 -39.34 -14.82
C GLY A 316 11.33 -37.90 -15.05
N GLN A 317 11.98 -37.67 -16.19
CA GLN A 317 12.53 -36.40 -16.63
C GLN A 317 11.37 -35.48 -17.05
N GLY A 318 11.17 -34.38 -16.32
CA GLY A 318 10.21 -33.34 -16.61
C GLY A 318 10.84 -31.98 -16.33
N ASP A 319 11.52 -31.45 -17.35
CA ASP A 319 12.05 -30.09 -17.38
C ASP A 319 10.89 -29.09 -17.35
N PHE A 320 10.77 -28.36 -16.24
CA PHE A 320 9.94 -27.15 -16.14
C PHE A 320 10.77 -26.11 -15.39
N GLY A 321 11.58 -25.35 -16.13
CA GLY A 321 12.53 -24.41 -15.54
C GLY A 321 13.22 -23.46 -16.50
N HIS A 322 12.56 -23.01 -17.57
CA HIS A 322 13.05 -21.94 -18.44
C HIS A 322 11.86 -21.14 -18.99
N PHE A 323 11.51 -20.01 -18.35
CA PHE A 323 10.51 -19.08 -18.93
C PHE A 323 10.82 -17.59 -18.69
N TRP A 324 12.02 -17.22 -18.24
CA TRP A 324 12.35 -15.80 -17.97
C TRP A 324 13.62 -15.27 -18.68
N THR A 325 14.17 -15.99 -19.68
CA THR A 325 15.42 -15.54 -20.34
C THR A 325 15.41 -15.40 -21.85
N ASP A 326 14.35 -15.78 -22.59
CA ASP A 326 14.46 -15.95 -24.05
C ASP A 326 13.69 -14.92 -24.91
N ALA A 327 13.30 -13.77 -24.36
CA ALA A 327 12.53 -12.77 -25.12
C ALA A 327 13.35 -11.62 -25.76
N LEU A 328 14.69 -11.64 -25.71
CA LEU A 328 15.52 -10.52 -26.20
C LEU A 328 16.57 -10.87 -27.27
N ASN A 329 16.45 -12.00 -27.97
CA ASN A 329 17.40 -12.29 -29.05
C ASN A 329 16.82 -13.17 -30.17
N GLU A 330 15.87 -12.64 -30.93
CA GLU A 330 15.64 -13.11 -32.31
C GLU A 330 15.97 -12.00 -33.31
N PRO A 331 16.89 -12.24 -34.27
CA PRO A 331 17.10 -11.31 -35.38
C PRO A 331 15.95 -11.43 -36.38
N SER A 332 15.26 -10.31 -36.64
CA SER A 332 14.22 -10.23 -37.67
C SER A 332 14.81 -10.55 -39.05
N PRO A 333 14.21 -11.46 -39.83
CA PRO A 333 14.42 -11.49 -41.27
C PRO A 333 13.50 -10.44 -41.93
N PHE A 334 14.05 -9.82 -42.98
CA PHE A 334 13.47 -8.81 -43.89
C PHE A 334 13.70 -7.34 -43.55
#